data_AF-A0A1I7XF63-F1
#
_entry.id   AF-A0A1I7XF63-F1
#
_cell.length_a   1.000
_cell.length_b   1.000
_cell.length_c   1.000
_cell.angle_alpha   90.00
_cell.angle_beta   90.00
_cell.angle_gamma   90.00
#
_symmetry.space_group_name_H-M   'P 1'
#
loop_
_entity.id
_entity.type
_entity.pdbx_description
1 polymer ?
#
loop_
_entity_poly.entity_id
_entity_poly.type
_entity_poly.pdbx_seq_one_letter_code
_entity_poly.pdbx_strand_id
1 'polypeptide(L)'
;MHGLGEGGSEDAQALVTQQDVSISGTESCVLCVCARCEMPIRERYVNRVMERSFHTECLRCCVCNEQLSSTCFMKEDCLYCKQHFYKLLMFYTLLFLFFFI
;
A
#
# COMPACT_ATOMS: atom_id res chain seq x y z
N MET A 1 -24.73 -8.06 -20.33
CA MET A 1 -25.21 -6.85 -19.61
C MET A 1 -24.65 -6.87 -18.20
N HIS A 2 -23.45 -6.30 -18.06
CA HIS A 2 -22.70 -5.82 -16.88
C HIS A 2 -21.42 -5.32 -17.56
N GLY A 3 -21.02 -4.05 -17.60
CA GLY A 3 -21.39 -2.83 -16.93
C GLY A 3 -20.15 -1.96 -17.16
N LEU A 4 -20.36 -0.74 -17.64
CA LEU A 4 -19.36 0.20 -18.17
C LEU A 4 -18.14 0.38 -17.23
N GLY A 5 -16.93 0.29 -17.78
CA GLY A 5 -15.70 0.80 -17.16
C GLY A 5 -15.24 2.03 -17.92
N GLU A 6 -15.94 3.15 -17.74
CA GLU A 6 -15.50 4.46 -18.22
C GLU A 6 -14.35 4.98 -17.34
N GLY A 7 -13.30 5.48 -17.98
CA GLY A 7 -12.04 5.88 -17.33
C GLY A 7 -12.08 7.23 -16.62
N GLY A 8 -11.03 7.48 -15.82
CA GLY A 8 -10.69 8.79 -15.26
C GLY A 8 -9.92 8.70 -13.95
N SER A 9 -8.74 9.34 -13.93
CA SER A 9 -7.71 9.51 -12.87
C SER A 9 -6.82 8.30 -12.52
N GLU A 10 -5.52 8.55 -12.65
CA GLU A 10 -4.38 7.65 -12.49
C GLU A 10 -4.09 7.44 -10.99
N ASP A 11 -5.13 7.09 -10.26
CA ASP A 11 -5.14 7.09 -8.80
C ASP A 11 -4.16 6.03 -8.28
N ALA A 12 -3.25 6.47 -7.41
CA ALA A 12 -2.16 5.70 -6.80
C ALA A 12 -2.65 4.58 -5.84
N GLN A 13 -3.58 3.74 -6.31
CA GLN A 13 -4.07 2.57 -5.62
C GLN A 13 -3.03 1.46 -5.77
N ALA A 14 -2.38 1.11 -4.68
CA ALA A 14 -1.51 -0.05 -4.62
C ALA A 14 -2.33 -1.30 -4.31
N LEU A 15 -2.27 -2.28 -5.21
CA LEU A 15 -2.81 -3.61 -4.96
C LEU A 15 -1.89 -4.35 -3.99
N VAL A 16 -2.46 -4.84 -2.88
CA VAL A 16 -1.71 -5.64 -1.92
C VAL A 16 -1.65 -7.06 -2.45
N THR A 17 -0.45 -7.54 -2.76
CA THR A 17 -0.24 -8.93 -3.18
C THR A 17 0.37 -9.72 -2.03
N GLN A 18 -0.31 -10.79 -1.62
CA GLN A 18 0.23 -11.75 -0.66
C GLN A 18 1.07 -12.78 -1.40
N GLN A 19 2.35 -12.87 -1.07
CA GLN A 19 3.27 -13.83 -1.67
C GLN A 19 3.78 -14.80 -0.61
N ASP A 20 3.81 -16.10 -0.93
CA ASP A 20 4.33 -17.11 -0.03
C ASP A 20 5.86 -17.20 -0.13
N VAL A 21 6.52 -17.08 1.01
CA VAL A 21 7.96 -17.28 1.20
C VAL A 21 8.18 -18.74 1.59
N SER A 22 7.71 -19.67 0.75
CA SER A 22 7.94 -21.10 0.95
C SER A 22 9.38 -21.41 0.52
N ILE A 23 10.29 -21.47 1.49
CA ILE A 23 11.73 -21.69 1.30
C ILE A 23 11.97 -23.07 0.66
N SER A 24 12.10 -23.13 -0.67
CA SER A 24 12.68 -24.27 -1.38
C SER A 24 14.20 -24.09 -1.39
N GLY A 25 14.91 -25.03 -0.76
CA GLY A 25 16.31 -24.90 -0.36
C GLY A 25 17.32 -24.53 -1.45
N THR A 26 18.43 -23.97 -0.96
CA THR A 26 19.62 -23.45 -1.65
C THR A 26 19.41 -22.08 -2.32
N GLU A 27 20.17 -21.07 -1.82
CA GLU A 27 20.24 -19.66 -2.27
C GLU A 27 19.27 -18.63 -1.62
N SER A 28 18.75 -18.90 -0.42
CA SER A 28 17.76 -18.04 0.28
C SER A 28 18.30 -17.24 1.48
N CYS A 29 19.08 -16.17 1.32
CA CYS A 29 19.40 -15.31 2.49
C CYS A 29 19.20 -13.81 2.30
N VAL A 30 18.61 -13.40 1.20
CA VAL A 30 18.32 -12.01 0.86
C VAL A 30 16.94 -12.09 0.17
N LEU A 31 15.94 -11.23 0.38
CA LEU A 31 15.89 -9.90 -0.23
C LEU A 31 14.66 -9.05 0.15
N CYS A 32 13.75 -9.49 1.04
CA CYS A 32 12.56 -8.70 1.39
C CYS A 32 12.68 -8.14 2.80
N VAL A 33 13.24 -6.93 2.91
CA VAL A 33 13.27 -6.16 4.16
C VAL A 33 11.95 -5.41 4.27
N CYS A 34 11.32 -5.44 5.45
CA CYS A 34 10.11 -4.68 5.67
C CYS A 34 10.42 -3.20 5.60
N ALA A 35 9.80 -2.46 4.68
CA ALA A 35 10.05 -1.03 4.54
C ALA A 35 9.55 -0.19 5.73
N ARG A 36 8.77 -0.77 6.66
CA ARG A 36 8.27 -0.10 7.86
C ARG A 36 9.16 -0.29 9.09
N CYS A 37 9.62 -1.52 9.33
CA CYS A 37 10.42 -1.84 10.52
C CYS A 37 11.88 -2.15 10.19
N GLU A 38 12.26 -2.11 8.92
CA GLU A 38 13.60 -2.34 8.39
C GLU A 38 14.21 -3.70 8.79
N MET A 39 13.35 -4.63 9.23
CA MET A 39 13.73 -5.99 9.59
C MET A 39 13.47 -6.97 8.44
N PRO A 40 14.30 -8.01 8.31
CA PRO A 40 14.12 -9.05 7.30
C PRO A 40 12.83 -9.84 7.57
N ILE A 41 12.02 -10.01 6.54
CA ILE A 41 10.74 -10.73 6.63
C ILE A 41 11.02 -12.24 6.64
N ARG A 42 10.78 -12.87 7.79
CA ARG A 42 10.92 -14.33 8.00
C ARG A 42 9.58 -15.07 8.01
N GLU A 43 8.48 -14.34 7.77
CA GLU A 43 7.12 -14.88 7.73
C GLU A 43 6.90 -15.78 6.50
N ARG A 44 5.97 -16.74 6.61
CA ARG A 44 5.51 -17.56 5.49
C ARG A 44 4.85 -16.74 4.39
N TYR A 45 4.22 -15.62 4.73
CA TYR A 45 3.51 -14.77 3.79
C TYR A 45 4.02 -13.34 3.93
N VAL A 46 4.33 -12.70 2.80
CA VAL A 46 4.74 -11.29 2.73
C VAL A 46 3.73 -10.51 1.93
N ASN A 47 3.39 -9.30 2.39
CA ASN A 47 2.54 -8.40 1.63
C ASN A 47 3.43 -7.47 0.82
N ARG A 48 3.25 -7.50 -0.50
CA ARG A 48 3.94 -6.61 -1.44
C ARG A 48 2.97 -5.53 -1.88
N VAL A 49 3.45 -4.29 -1.82
CA VAL A 49 2.68 -3.09 -2.15
C VAL A 49 3.54 -2.22 -3.05
N MET A 50 3.10 -2.04 -4.29
CA MET A 50 3.91 -1.48 -5.37
C MET A 50 5.24 -2.25 -5.49
N GLU A 51 6.34 -1.67 -5.01
CA GLU A 51 7.69 -2.25 -5.05
C GLU A 51 8.27 -2.55 -3.66
N ARG A 52 7.48 -2.34 -2.59
CA ARG A 52 7.93 -2.52 -1.21
C ARG A 52 7.30 -3.74 -0.56
N SER A 53 8.07 -4.38 0.31
CA SER A 53 7.65 -5.53 1.09
C SER A 53 7.30 -5.10 2.51
N PHE A 54 6.22 -5.65 3.05
CA PHE A 54 5.77 -5.40 4.41
C PHE A 54 5.35 -6.70 5.07
N HIS A 55 5.63 -6.82 6.37
CA HIS A 55 5.02 -7.85 7.19
C HIS A 55 3.50 -7.71 7.16
N THR A 56 2.81 -8.82 7.38
CA THR A 56 1.35 -8.83 7.47
C THR A 56 0.87 -7.87 8.56
N GLU A 57 1.55 -7.84 9.70
CA GLU A 57 1.27 -6.92 10.80
C GLU A 57 1.78 -5.50 10.58
N CYS A 58 2.83 -5.30 9.78
CA CYS A 58 3.38 -3.97 9.52
C CYS A 58 2.57 -3.20 8.48
N LEU A 59 1.81 -3.89 7.63
CA LEU A 59 1.00 -3.25 6.59
C LEU A 59 -0.28 -2.63 7.19
N ARG A 60 -0.14 -1.42 7.74
CA ARG A 60 -1.23 -0.66 8.37
C ARG A 60 -1.24 0.79 7.94
N CYS A 61 -2.41 1.43 8.07
CA CYS A 61 -2.55 2.85 7.79
C CYS A 61 -1.77 3.71 8.80
N CYS A 62 -0.99 4.68 8.33
CA CYS A 62 -0.24 5.61 9.18
C CYS A 62 -1.13 6.51 10.06
N VAL A 63 -2.42 6.66 9.73
CA VAL A 63 -3.37 7.52 10.47
C VAL A 63 -4.16 6.74 11.50
N CYS A 64 -4.81 5.65 11.11
CA CYS A 64 -5.66 4.85 12.03
C CYS A 64 -5.02 3.54 12.51
N ASN A 65 -3.84 3.17 12.03
CA ASN A 65 -3.21 1.86 12.28
C ASN A 65 -4.08 0.64 11.92
N GLU A 66 -5.10 0.84 11.10
CA GLU A 66 -5.91 -0.25 10.56
C GLU A 66 -5.10 -1.09 9.57
N GLN A 67 -5.28 -2.41 9.62
CA GLN A 67 -4.56 -3.36 8.79
C GLN A 67 -5.10 -3.37 7.37
N LEU A 68 -4.20 -3.29 6.39
CA LEU A 68 -4.54 -3.12 4.97
C LEU A 68 -4.33 -4.44 4.24
N SER A 69 -5.38 -5.22 3.99
CA SER A 69 -5.24 -6.55 3.38
C SER A 69 -5.61 -6.61 1.89
N SER A 70 -6.41 -5.67 1.38
CA SER A 70 -7.02 -5.78 0.04
C SER A 70 -6.51 -4.70 -0.91
N THR A 71 -6.64 -3.44 -0.52
CA THR A 71 -6.18 -2.28 -1.27
C THR A 71 -5.66 -1.23 -0.32
N CYS A 72 -4.55 -0.58 -0.69
CA CYS A 72 -3.99 0.52 0.08
C CYS A 72 -3.46 1.60 -0.84
N PHE A 73 -3.24 2.78 -0.29
CA PHE A 73 -2.74 3.93 -1.04
C PHE A 73 -1.40 4.33 -0.44
N MET A 74 -0.39 4.48 -1.27
CA MET A 74 0.94 4.93 -0.84
C MET A 74 1.14 6.37 -1.30
N LYS A 75 1.46 7.26 -0.37
CA LYS A 75 1.82 8.66 -0.66
C LYS A 75 2.97 9.07 0.24
N GLU A 76 4.05 9.58 -0.35
CA GLU A 76 5.23 10.08 0.37
C GLU A 76 5.75 9.06 1.41
N ASP A 77 5.94 7.82 0.98
CA ASP A 77 6.39 6.70 1.84
C ASP A 77 5.38 6.20 2.89
N CYS A 78 4.24 6.88 3.04
CA CYS A 78 3.22 6.56 4.02
C CYS A 78 2.06 5.78 3.39
N LEU A 79 1.57 4.77 4.11
CA LEU A 79 0.43 3.95 3.70
C LEU A 79 -0.86 4.50 4.31
N TYR A 80 -1.88 4.66 3.47
CA TYR A 80 -3.18 5.18 3.84
C TYR A 80 -4.28 4.20 3.47
N CYS A 81 -5.29 4.09 4.35
CA CYS A 81 -6.52 3.42 3.99
C CYS A 81 -7.33 4.29 3.01
N LYS A 82 -8.26 3.66 2.30
CA LYS A 82 -9.16 4.32 1.35
C LYS A 82 -9.72 5.62 1.94
N GLN A 83 -10.35 5.55 3.11
CA GLN A 83 -11.02 6.69 3.74
C GLN A 83 -10.07 7.86 4.03
N HIS A 84 -8.90 7.61 4.63
CA HIS A 84 -7.93 8.66 4.95
C HIS A 84 -7.29 9.25 3.69
N PHE A 85 -7.01 8.41 2.69
CA PHE A 85 -6.45 8.86 1.42
C PHE A 85 -7.41 9.78 0.67
N TYR A 86 -8.68 9.40 0.53
CA TYR A 86 -9.70 10.26 -0.08
C TYR A 86 -9.85 11.57 0.68
N LYS A 87 -9.88 11.52 2.02
CA LYS A 87 -9.98 12.73 2.83
C LYS A 87 -8.81 13.68 2.56
N LEU A 88 -7.58 13.17 2.54
CA LEU A 88 -6.40 13.95 2.18
C LEU A 88 -6.54 14.54 0.77
N LEU A 89 -6.83 13.71 -0.24
CA LEU A 89 -7.03 14.19 -1.61
C LEU A 89 -8.08 15.30 -1.68
N MET A 90 -9.21 15.17 -0.99
CA MET A 90 -10.24 16.21 -0.95
C MET A 90 -9.74 17.51 -0.33
N PHE A 91 -8.92 17.47 0.73
CA PHE A 91 -8.32 18.69 1.28
C PHE A 91 -7.30 19.31 0.34
N TYR A 92 -6.44 18.50 -0.30
CA TYR A 92 -5.43 19.00 -1.24
C TYR A 92 -6.06 19.60 -2.51
N THR A 93 -7.10 18.99 -3.07
CA THR A 93 -7.81 19.55 -4.24
C THR A 93 -8.54 20.84 -3.88
N LEU A 94 -9.16 20.92 -2.70
CA LEU A 94 -9.79 22.16 -2.22
C LEU A 94 -8.76 23.27 -1.94
N LEU A 95 -7.62 22.94 -1.33
CA LEU A 95 -6.52 23.90 -1.12
C LEU A 95 -5.95 24.40 -2.45
N PHE A 96 -5.77 23.51 -3.43
CA PHE A 96 -5.28 23.89 -4.75
C PHE A 96 -6.26 24.80 -5.48
N LEU A 97 -7.57 24.50 -5.43
CA LEU A 97 -8.61 25.35 -6.01
C LEU A 97 -8.70 26.72 -5.33
N PHE A 98 -8.57 26.79 -4.00
CA PHE A 98 -8.60 28.06 -3.27
C PHE A 98 -7.36 28.93 -3.53
N PHE A 99 -6.21 28.33 -3.82
CA PHE A 99 -4.99 29.07 -4.15
C PHE A 99 -4.94 29.51 -5.63
N PHE A 100 -5.77 28.90 -6.48
CA PHE A 100 -5.89 29.22 -7.91
C PHE A 100 -7.06 30.16 -8.25
N ILE A 101 -7.86 30.58 -7.27
CA ILE A 101 -8.92 31.61 -7.37
C ILE A 101 -8.46 32.85 -6.62
#